data_AF-A0ABD2MFB7-F1
#
_entry.id   AF-A0ABD2MFB7-F1
#
_cell.length_a   1.000
_cell.length_b   1.000
_cell.length_c   1.000
_cell.angle_alpha   90.00
_cell.angle_beta   90.00
_cell.angle_gamma   90.00
#
_symmetry.space_group_name_H-M   'P 1'
#
loop_
_entity.id
_entity.type
_entity.pdbx_description
1 polymer ?
#
loop_
_entity_poly.entity_id
_entity_poly.type
_entity_poly.pdbx_seq_one_letter_code
_entity_poly.pdbx_strand_id
1 'polypeptide(L)'
;MQNLFVHERFDHLYNCSFYDYESVPREMRKNVLVGTILLLLYGIFEILYIPCLLVFARKENLRESCYKLMLFMGILSMVNIHSSGLVIGIYAVRGDVFCDRPLVNYVLGMPAFGVQFNFKK
;
A
#
# COMPACT_ATOMS: atom_id res chain seq x y z
N MET A 1 -2.25 -25.79 8.22
CA MET A 1 -1.43 -25.53 9.42
C MET A 1 -0.50 -24.31 9.32
N GLN A 2 -0.37 -23.61 8.17
CA GLN A 2 0.46 -22.39 8.08
C GLN A 2 -0.21 -21.12 8.65
N ASN A 3 -1.54 -21.06 8.72
CA ASN A 3 -2.25 -19.85 9.13
C ASN A 3 -2.24 -19.61 10.65
N LEU A 4 -2.14 -20.68 11.46
CA LEU A 4 -2.16 -20.56 12.93
C LEU A 4 -0.84 -20.00 13.48
N PHE A 5 0.30 -20.46 12.96
CA PHE A 5 1.62 -19.95 13.36
C PHE A 5 1.85 -18.49 12.96
N VAL A 6 1.23 -18.04 11.87
CA VAL A 6 1.27 -16.62 11.49
C VAL A 6 0.41 -15.80 12.44
N HIS A 7 -0.75 -16.30 12.86
CA HIS A 7 -1.64 -15.56 13.76
C HIS A 7 -1.03 -15.38 15.15
N GLU A 8 -0.49 -16.43 15.77
CA GLU A 8 0.14 -16.28 17.10
C GLU A 8 1.38 -15.37 17.08
N ARG A 9 2.20 -15.47 16.03
CA ARG A 9 3.35 -14.57 15.85
C ARG A 9 2.90 -13.13 15.58
N PHE A 10 1.86 -12.96 14.77
CA PHE A 10 1.29 -11.66 14.46
C PHE A 10 0.73 -10.99 15.71
N ASP A 11 -0.06 -11.72 16.50
CA ASP A 11 -0.61 -11.19 17.75
C ASP A 11 0.51 -10.86 18.74
N HIS A 12 1.54 -11.69 18.88
CA HIS A 12 2.68 -11.36 19.74
C HIS A 12 3.43 -10.08 19.32
N LEU A 13 3.54 -9.80 18.01
CA LEU A 13 4.29 -8.65 17.49
C LEU A 13 3.44 -7.39 17.30
N TYR A 14 2.14 -7.53 17.09
CA TYR A 14 1.24 -6.45 16.64
C TYR A 14 -0.01 -6.27 17.54
N ASN A 15 -0.05 -6.85 18.76
CA ASN A 15 -1.19 -6.73 19.69
C ASN A 15 -1.45 -5.33 20.26
N CYS A 16 -0.68 -4.30 19.89
CA CYS A 16 -0.86 -2.91 20.33
C CYS A 16 -1.03 -2.71 21.85
N SER A 17 -0.70 -3.70 22.69
CA SER A 17 -1.01 -3.67 24.13
C SER A 17 -0.14 -2.67 24.90
N PHE A 18 0.93 -2.19 24.26
CA PHE A 18 1.84 -1.19 24.79
C PHE A 18 1.32 0.26 24.65
N TYR A 19 0.36 0.52 23.75
CA TYR A 19 -0.10 1.87 23.42
C TYR A 19 -1.63 1.97 23.43
N ASP A 20 -2.16 2.78 24.35
CA ASP A 20 -3.58 3.11 24.39
C ASP A 20 -3.93 4.15 23.31
N TYR A 21 -4.34 3.65 22.15
CA TYR A 21 -4.75 4.47 21.02
C TYR A 21 -6.18 5.03 21.14
N GLU A 22 -6.95 4.60 22.14
CA GLU A 22 -8.31 5.11 22.41
C GLU A 22 -8.29 6.38 23.25
N SER A 23 -7.21 6.59 24.02
CA SER A 23 -6.97 7.80 24.82
C SER A 23 -7.10 9.11 24.01
N VAL A 24 -6.75 9.10 22.72
CA VAL A 24 -6.91 10.24 21.81
C VAL A 24 -8.16 10.05 20.94
N PRO A 25 -9.17 10.93 21.04
CA PRO A 25 -10.38 10.82 20.24
C PRO A 25 -10.05 10.93 18.74
N ARG A 26 -10.78 10.17 17.91
CA ARG A 26 -10.57 10.13 16.46
C ARG A 26 -10.60 11.52 15.83
N GLU A 27 -11.47 12.42 16.30
CA GLU A 27 -11.59 13.79 15.78
C GLU A 27 -10.28 14.58 15.87
N MET A 28 -9.46 14.37 16.91
CA MET A 28 -8.16 15.03 17.04
C MET A 28 -7.06 14.38 16.21
N ARG A 29 -7.26 13.14 15.75
CA ARG A 29 -6.33 12.40 14.88
C ARG A 29 -6.62 12.60 13.39
N LYS A 30 -7.84 12.99 13.04
CA LYS A 30 -8.25 13.21 11.66
C LYS A 30 -7.50 14.37 11.05
N ASN A 31 -6.92 14.13 9.88
CA ASN A 31 -6.36 15.18 9.05
C ASN A 31 -6.99 15.10 7.66
N VAL A 32 -8.19 15.70 7.56
CA VAL A 32 -9.00 15.68 6.33
C VAL A 32 -8.27 16.38 5.19
N LEU A 33 -7.51 17.44 5.47
CA LEU A 33 -6.74 18.15 4.44
C LEU A 33 -5.69 17.23 3.80
N VAL A 34 -4.85 16.61 4.63
CA VAL A 34 -3.80 15.69 4.15
C VAL A 34 -4.43 14.48 3.45
N GLY A 35 -5.48 13.89 4.04
CA GLY A 35 -6.17 12.75 3.45
C GLY A 35 -6.79 13.07 2.09
N THR A 36 -7.41 14.24 1.94
CA THR A 36 -8.00 14.68 0.66
C THR A 36 -6.92 14.92 -0.39
N ILE A 37 -5.81 15.57 -0.04
CA ILE A 37 -4.69 15.80 -0.96
C ILE A 37 -4.11 14.47 -1.44
N LEU A 38 -3.91 13.50 -0.53
CA LEU A 38 -3.41 12.16 -0.88
C LEU A 38 -4.35 11.42 -1.83
N LEU A 39 -5.66 11.47 -1.59
CA LEU A 39 -6.66 10.83 -2.45
C LEU A 39 -6.76 11.50 -3.84
N LEU A 40 -6.62 12.82 -3.90
CA LEU A 40 -6.57 13.54 -5.18
C LEU A 40 -5.33 13.16 -5.98
N LEU A 41 -4.15 13.17 -5.34
CA LEU A 41 -2.90 12.76 -5.99
C LEU A 41 -2.96 11.30 -6.44
N TYR A 42 -3.51 10.41 -5.62
CA TYR A 42 -3.77 9.02 -5.99
C TYR A 42 -4.58 8.93 -7.29
N GLY A 43 -5.70 9.65 -7.40
CA GLY A 43 -6.52 9.66 -8.61
C GLY A 43 -5.77 10.14 -9.85
N ILE A 44 -4.97 11.20 -9.72
CA ILE A 44 -4.15 11.73 -10.82
C ILE A 44 -3.12 10.70 -11.28
N PHE A 45 -2.37 10.09 -10.34
CA PHE A 45 -1.36 9.11 -10.68
C PHE A 45 -1.96 7.86 -11.31
N GLU A 46 -3.08 7.35 -10.78
CA GLU A 46 -3.77 6.18 -11.32
C GLU A 46 -4.19 6.41 -12.79
N ILE A 47 -4.78 7.58 -13.08
CA ILE A 47 -5.19 7.95 -14.45
C ILE A 47 -4.00 8.07 -15.40
N LEU A 48 -2.83 8.52 -14.91
CA LEU A 48 -1.62 8.60 -15.73
C LEU A 48 -0.96 7.23 -15.95
N TYR A 49 -0.95 6.37 -14.93
CA TYR A 49 -0.25 5.09 -15.01
C TYR A 49 -0.98 4.07 -15.89
N ILE A 50 -2.32 4.01 -15.87
CA ILE A 50 -3.11 3.09 -16.69
C ILE A 50 -2.76 3.18 -18.19
N PRO A 51 -2.82 4.35 -18.86
CA PRO A 51 -2.50 4.45 -20.28
C PRO A 51 -1.02 4.16 -20.57
N CYS A 52 -0.11 4.56 -19.66
CA CYS A 52 1.32 4.25 -19.79
C CYS A 52 1.57 2.73 -19.80
N LEU A 53 0.94 2.00 -18.88
CA LEU A 53 1.04 0.54 -18.81
C LEU A 53 0.46 -0.14 -20.05
N LEU A 54 -0.66 0.36 -20.58
CA LEU A 54 -1.26 -0.18 -21.80
C LEU A 54 -0.33 -0.03 -23.03
N VAL A 55 0.44 1.05 -23.11
CA VAL A 55 1.43 1.25 -24.17
C VAL A 55 2.60 0.26 -24.02
N PHE A 56 3.10 0.07 -22.81
CA PHE A 56 4.16 -0.91 -22.55
C PHE A 56 3.72 -2.36 -22.73
N ALA A 57 2.44 -2.66 -22.52
CA ALA A 57 1.86 -3.99 -22.71
C ALA A 57 1.61 -4.36 -24.19
N ARG A 58 1.86 -3.45 -25.15
CA ARG A 58 1.74 -3.77 -26.58
C ARG A 58 2.76 -4.84 -26.97
N LYS A 59 2.30 -5.84 -27.75
CA LYS A 59 3.12 -7.00 -28.16
C LYS A 59 4.43 -6.61 -28.86
N GLU A 60 4.41 -5.51 -29.61
CA GLU A 60 5.60 -4.98 -30.31
C GLU A 60 6.69 -4.54 -29.32
N ASN A 61 6.31 -3.89 -28.23
CA ASN A 61 7.23 -3.41 -27.19
C ASN A 61 7.73 -4.55 -26.29
N LEU A 62 6.89 -5.55 -26.02
CA LEU A 62 7.24 -6.69 -25.16
C LEU A 62 8.30 -7.64 -25.73
N ARG A 63 8.73 -7.43 -26.99
CA ARG A 63 9.84 -8.20 -27.57
C ARG A 63 11.17 -7.88 -26.89
N GLU A 64 11.37 -6.63 -26.47
CA GLU A 64 12.59 -6.21 -25.78
C GLU A 64 12.50 -6.45 -24.28
N SER A 65 13.57 -6.99 -23.70
CA SER A 65 13.66 -7.27 -22.26
C SER A 65 13.50 -6.00 -21.40
N CYS A 66 13.88 -4.84 -21.93
CA CYS A 66 13.75 -3.54 -21.23
C CYS A 66 12.28 -3.18 -20.98
N TYR A 67 11.40 -3.33 -21.98
CA TYR A 67 9.97 -3.02 -21.84
C TYR A 67 9.26 -3.99 -20.88
N LYS A 68 9.70 -5.25 -20.79
CA LYS A 68 9.19 -6.21 -19.79
C LYS A 68 9.47 -5.75 -18.36
N LEU A 69 10.69 -5.26 -18.10
CA LEU A 69 11.07 -4.73 -16.79
C LEU A 69 10.33 -3.42 -16.48
N MET A 70 10.16 -2.53 -17.47
CA MET A 70 9.38 -1.30 -17.28
C MET A 70 7.90 -1.60 -16.98
N LEU A 71 7.30 -2.60 -17.63
CA LEU A 71 5.94 -3.05 -17.31
C LEU A 71 5.85 -3.61 -15.89
N PHE A 72 6.81 -4.45 -15.49
CA PHE A 72 6.86 -5.00 -14.13
C PHE A 72 6.99 -3.91 -13.06
N MET A 73 7.92 -2.97 -13.24
CA MET A 73 8.11 -1.85 -12.32
C MET A 73 6.87 -0.95 -12.26
N GLY A 74 6.21 -0.70 -13.40
CA GLY A 74 4.99 0.08 -13.41
C GLY A 74 3.83 -0.60 -12.66
N ILE A 75 3.71 -1.92 -12.74
CA ILE A 75 2.73 -2.69 -11.92
C ILE A 75 3.06 -2.56 -10.43
N LEU A 76 4.34 -2.65 -10.05
CA LEU A 76 4.74 -2.45 -8.65
C LEU A 76 4.42 -1.03 -8.15
N SER A 77 4.65 -0.01 -8.98
CA SER A 77 4.27 1.36 -8.66
C SER A 77 2.76 1.50 -8.42
N MET A 78 1.92 0.84 -9.22
CA MET A 78 0.46 0.85 -9.03
C MET A 78 0.06 0.25 -7.67
N VAL A 79 0.64 -0.90 -7.32
CA VAL A 79 0.39 -1.54 -6.02
C VAL A 79 0.86 -0.66 -4.86
N ASN A 80 2.02 -0.02 -5.03
CA ASN A 80 2.55 0.89 -4.01
C ASN A 80 1.64 2.13 -3.84
N ILE A 81 1.19 2.75 -4.92
CA ILE A 81 0.28 3.90 -4.92
C ILE A 81 -1.08 3.54 -4.28
N HIS A 82 -1.60 2.32 -4.46
CA HIS A 82 -2.79 1.86 -3.74
C HIS A 82 -2.55 1.78 -2.22
N SER A 83 -1.42 1.23 -1.79
CA SER A 83 -1.11 1.12 -0.36
C SER A 83 -0.82 2.48 0.30
N SER A 84 -0.13 3.39 -0.40
CA SER A 84 0.33 4.66 0.17
C SER A 84 -0.60 5.84 -0.10
N GLY A 85 -1.29 5.87 -1.24
CA GLY A 85 -2.22 6.93 -1.60
C GLY A 85 -3.64 6.65 -1.11
N LEU A 86 -4.21 5.51 -1.50
CA LEU A 86 -5.60 5.18 -1.20
C LEU A 86 -5.81 4.84 0.28
N VAL A 87 -5.02 3.91 0.83
CA VAL A 87 -5.24 3.40 2.20
C VAL A 87 -4.87 4.47 3.24
N ILE A 88 -3.68 5.07 3.12
CA ILE A 88 -3.27 6.16 4.03
C ILE A 88 -4.18 7.37 3.88
N GLY A 89 -4.62 7.71 2.66
CA GLY A 89 -5.59 8.77 2.42
C GLY A 89 -6.90 8.55 3.18
N ILE A 90 -7.46 7.33 3.10
CA ILE A 90 -8.67 6.96 3.85
C ILE A 90 -8.43 7.01 5.37
N TYR A 91 -7.28 6.51 5.84
CA TYR A 91 -6.93 6.54 7.27
C TYR A 91 -6.78 7.96 7.78
N ALA A 92 -6.17 8.86 7.02
CA ALA A 92 -6.05 10.27 7.38
C ALA A 92 -7.40 10.97 7.50
N VAL A 93 -8.38 10.65 6.63
CA VAL A 93 -9.74 11.19 6.71
C VAL A 93 -10.52 10.62 7.90
N ARG A 94 -10.31 9.35 8.25
CA ARG A 94 -11.00 8.67 9.37
C ARG A 94 -10.33 8.88 10.74
N GLY A 95 -9.04 9.21 10.76
CA GLY A 95 -8.20 9.24 11.96
C GLY A 95 -7.82 7.83 12.44
N ASP A 96 -7.86 6.84 11.55
CA ASP A 96 -7.53 5.45 11.85
C ASP A 96 -6.00 5.31 12.01
N VAL A 97 -5.56 4.58 13.03
CA VAL A 97 -4.16 4.23 13.24
C VAL A 97 -3.92 2.75 12.94
N PHE A 98 -2.65 2.31 12.93
CA PHE A 98 -2.29 0.91 12.69
C PHE A 98 -3.10 -0.06 13.55
N CYS A 99 -3.29 0.27 14.84
CA CYS A 99 -3.98 -0.56 15.82
C CYS A 99 -5.49 -0.71 15.58
N ASP A 100 -6.13 0.20 14.84
CA ASP A 100 -7.55 0.05 14.50
C ASP A 100 -7.77 -1.15 13.55
N ARG A 101 -6.81 -1.43 12.66
CA ARG A 101 -6.89 -2.49 11.63
C ARG A 101 -5.50 -3.06 11.32
N PRO A 102 -4.87 -3.78 12.27
CA PRO A 102 -3.47 -4.18 12.13
C PRO A 102 -3.27 -5.21 11.02
N LEU A 103 -4.24 -6.10 10.79
CA LEU A 103 -4.17 -7.11 9.73
C LEU A 103 -4.20 -6.50 8.33
N VAL A 104 -5.03 -5.46 8.13
CA VAL A 104 -5.11 -4.73 6.86
C VAL A 104 -3.80 -4.01 6.58
N ASN A 105 -3.25 -3.32 7.58
CA ASN A 105 -1.95 -2.66 7.47
C ASN A 105 -0.80 -3.64 7.20
N TYR A 106 -0.81 -4.80 7.85
CA TYR A 106 0.20 -5.84 7.66
C TYR A 106 0.18 -6.40 6.23
N VAL A 107 -1.00 -6.77 5.73
CA VAL A 107 -1.14 -7.33 4.37
C VAL A 107 -0.80 -6.29 3.31
N LEU A 108 -1.17 -5.02 3.50
CA LEU A 108 -0.90 -3.96 2.55
C LEU A 108 0.56 -3.47 2.57
N GLY A 109 1.24 -3.57 3.71
CA GLY A 109 2.67 -3.24 3.82
C GLY A 109 3.61 -4.29 3.21
N MET A 110 3.18 -5.55 3.15
CA MET A 110 3.95 -6.65 2.57
C MET A 110 4.33 -6.48 1.08
N PRO A 111 3.41 -6.16 0.15
CA PRO A 111 3.77 -6.04 -1.27
C PRO A 111 4.74 -4.89 -1.56
N ALA A 112 4.73 -3.82 -0.75
CA ALA A 112 5.64 -2.67 -0.91
C ALA A 112 7.12 -2.99 -0.61
N PHE A 113 7.41 -4.04 0.19
CA PHE A 113 8.78 -4.40 0.56
C PHE A 113 9.20 -5.79 0.09
N GLY A 114 8.27 -6.76 0.07
CA GLY A 114 8.58 -8.16 -0.21
C GLY A 114 8.98 -8.44 -1.67
N VAL A 115 8.40 -7.70 -2.62
CA VAL A 115 8.68 -7.89 -4.06
C VAL A 115 9.94 -7.13 -4.49
N GLN A 116 10.21 -5.96 -3.91
CA GLN A 116 11.42 -5.18 -4.23
C GLN A 116 12.72 -5.85 -3.76
N PHE A 117 12.71 -6.63 -2.67
CA PHE A 117 13.90 -7.28 -2.13
C PHE A 117 14.27 -8.63 -2.76
N ASN A 118 13.40 -9.24 -3.58
CA ASN A 118 13.70 -10.50 -4.28
C ASN A 118 14.28 -10.31 -5.69
N PHE A 119 14.71 -9.09 -6.05
CA PHE A 119 15.61 -8.87 -7.19
C PHE A 119 17.09 -9.07 -6.79
N LYS A 120 17.37 -10.07 -5.96
CA LYS A 120 18.74 -10.51 -5.73
C LYS A 120 19.13 -11.45 -6.87
N LYS A 121 19.87 -10.85 -7.81
CA LYS A 121 20.75 -11.40 -8.84
C LYS A 121 21.01 -12.91 -8.78
#